data_AF-A0AAU2DB72-F1
#
_entry.id   AF-A0AAU2DB72-F1
#
_cell.length_a   1.000
_cell.length_b   1.000
_cell.length_c   1.000
_cell.angle_alpha   90.00
_cell.angle_beta   90.00
_cell.angle_gamma   90.00
#
_symmetry.space_group_name_H-M   'P 1'
#
loop_
_entity.id
_entity.type
_entity.pdbx_description
1 polymer ?
#
loop_
_entity_poly.entity_id
_entity_poly.type
_entity_poly.pdbx_seq_one_letter_code
_entity_poly.pdbx_strand_id
1 'polypeptide(L)'
;MGSPRPGTGTISVTTTAGKHTGLYRLATTLLDHHRHPAAELTALYHQRWEIETAYLELKSTILGGRVLRASTPEGITQEIYALLVVYQLLRTAMADATSTRPGTDPDRAGFSIAWQAARDQLILATGIMTGTVIDLAGTIGRHVLASLLPQRRLHVSPRIVKRAISKYQARGPHIDSTSYKATTSIDILTRRPLTARPRRKLDDLATSPRARPSCCDRRSRRPGHGRLRRSW
;
A
#
# COMPACT_ATOMS: atom_id res chain seq x y z
N MET A 1 -11.75 22.72 30.22
CA MET A 1 -11.55 22.73 28.76
C MET A 1 -10.52 21.65 28.42
N GLY A 2 -10.96 20.42 28.16
CA GLY A 2 -10.09 19.25 28.05
C GLY A 2 -9.65 19.02 26.60
N SER A 3 -8.34 18.91 26.35
CA SER A 3 -7.81 18.54 25.04
C SER A 3 -8.45 17.24 24.53
N PRO A 4 -8.90 17.18 23.27
CA PRO A 4 -9.30 15.93 22.64
C PRO A 4 -8.03 15.07 22.46
N ARG A 5 -7.98 13.92 23.13
CA ARG A 5 -6.86 12.97 23.03
C ARG A 5 -7.01 12.14 21.75
N PRO A 6 -5.91 11.82 21.04
CA PRO A 6 -5.98 11.04 19.81
C PRO A 6 -6.60 9.68 20.08
N GLY A 7 -7.65 9.36 19.31
CA GLY A 7 -8.39 8.10 19.38
C GLY A 7 -7.46 6.92 19.20
N THR A 8 -7.35 6.10 20.23
CA THR A 8 -6.64 4.82 20.14
C THR A 8 -7.62 3.81 19.56
N GLY A 9 -7.30 3.23 18.42
CA GLY A 9 -8.08 2.16 17.81
C GLY A 9 -7.31 0.85 17.87
N THR A 10 -8.05 -0.26 17.99
CA THR A 10 -7.49 -1.58 17.75
C THR A 10 -7.92 -1.99 16.34
N ILE A 11 -6.96 -2.33 15.49
CA ILE A 11 -7.24 -2.86 14.15
C ILE A 11 -6.95 -4.35 14.19
N SER A 12 -7.97 -5.15 13.94
CA SER A 12 -7.85 -6.59 13.80
C SER A 12 -7.98 -6.97 12.33
N VAL A 13 -6.99 -7.68 11.81
CA VAL A 13 -7.03 -8.28 10.47
C VAL A 13 -7.19 -9.78 10.65
N THR A 14 -8.29 -10.32 10.15
CA THR A 14 -8.59 -11.75 10.21
C THR A 14 -8.47 -12.33 8.81
N THR A 15 -7.62 -13.33 8.64
CA THR A 15 -7.48 -14.12 7.41
C THR A 15 -7.79 -15.59 7.70
N THR A 16 -7.91 -16.42 6.67
CA THR A 16 -8.03 -17.88 6.85
C THR A 16 -6.80 -18.51 7.51
N ALA A 17 -5.66 -17.81 7.53
CA ALA A 17 -4.42 -18.25 8.16
C ALA A 17 -4.26 -17.77 9.62
N GLY A 18 -5.16 -16.89 10.11
CA GLY A 18 -5.14 -16.43 11.49
C GLY A 18 -5.65 -14.99 11.69
N LYS A 19 -5.74 -14.58 12.95
CA LYS A 19 -6.14 -13.22 13.35
C LYS A 19 -4.93 -12.48 13.93
N HIS A 20 -4.65 -11.29 13.40
CA HIS A 20 -3.65 -10.39 13.93
C HIS A 20 -4.31 -9.09 14.40
N THR A 21 -4.05 -8.71 15.64
CA THR A 21 -4.64 -7.52 16.27
C THR A 21 -3.54 -6.58 16.74
N GLY A 22 -3.56 -5.34 16.24
CA GLY A 22 -2.59 -4.30 16.59
C GLY A 22 -3.25 -3.05 17.14
N LEU A 23 -2.55 -2.34 18.03
CA LEU A 23 -2.95 -1.01 18.48
C LEU A 23 -2.41 0.03 17.51
N TYR A 24 -3.29 0.89 17.00
CA TYR A 24 -2.96 1.97 16.09
C TYR A 24 -3.42 3.30 16.68
N ARG A 25 -2.61 4.33 16.45
CA ARG A 25 -2.93 5.70 16.85
C ARG A 25 -2.69 6.62 15.67
N LEU A 26 -3.77 7.28 15.23
CA LEU A 26 -3.72 8.30 14.18
C LEU A 26 -3.64 9.67 14.84
N ALA A 27 -2.66 10.47 14.44
CA ALA A 27 -2.61 11.90 14.76
C ALA A 27 -3.19 12.67 13.57
N THR A 28 -4.10 13.60 13.84
CA THR A 28 -4.78 14.41 12.81
C THR A 28 -4.98 15.83 13.32
N THR A 29 -5.02 16.79 12.41
CA THR A 29 -5.38 18.19 12.67
C THR A 29 -6.90 18.40 12.72
N LEU A 30 -7.69 17.38 12.36
CA LEU A 30 -9.15 17.40 12.46
C LEU A 30 -9.57 17.20 13.92
N LEU A 31 -10.09 18.25 14.55
CA LEU A 31 -10.37 18.28 15.99
C LEU A 31 -11.78 17.82 16.37
N ASP A 32 -12.73 17.90 15.44
CA ASP A 32 -14.13 17.52 15.67
C ASP A 32 -14.34 16.03 15.35
N HIS A 33 -14.46 15.22 16.41
CA HIS A 33 -14.64 13.77 16.29
C HIS A 33 -16.08 13.35 15.95
N HIS A 34 -17.07 14.25 16.08
CA HIS A 34 -18.43 13.98 15.64
C HIS A 34 -18.54 14.17 14.13
N ARG A 35 -17.89 15.21 13.60
CA ARG A 35 -17.81 15.47 12.16
C ARG A 35 -16.83 14.55 11.43
N HIS A 36 -15.78 14.11 12.11
CA HIS A 36 -14.74 13.23 11.55
C HIS A 36 -14.57 11.98 12.42
N PRO A 37 -15.44 10.98 12.27
CA PRO A 37 -15.36 9.75 13.05
C PRO A 37 -14.04 9.02 12.83
N ALA A 38 -13.46 8.47 13.91
CA ALA A 38 -12.17 7.78 13.84
C ALA A 38 -12.17 6.56 12.91
N ALA A 39 -13.32 5.90 12.72
CA ALA A 39 -13.47 4.77 11.80
C ALA A 39 -13.25 5.21 10.35
N GLU A 40 -13.88 6.31 9.94
CA GLU A 40 -13.73 6.89 8.60
C GLU A 40 -12.30 7.36 8.35
N LEU A 41 -11.69 8.05 9.33
CA LEU A 41 -10.30 8.47 9.23
C LEU A 41 -9.33 7.29 9.12
N THR A 42 -9.60 6.18 9.82
CA THR A 42 -8.79 4.97 9.73
C THR A 42 -8.94 4.34 8.36
N ALA A 43 -10.16 4.25 7.82
CA ALA A 43 -10.42 3.74 6.47
C ALA A 43 -9.70 4.57 5.39
N LEU A 44 -9.78 5.91 5.46
CA LEU A 44 -9.06 6.82 4.56
C LEU A 44 -7.54 6.67 4.69
N TYR A 45 -7.02 6.49 5.90
CA TYR A 45 -5.59 6.28 6.10
C TYR A 45 -5.11 4.97 5.44
N HIS A 46 -5.96 3.93 5.39
CA HIS A 46 -5.65 2.72 4.64
C HIS A 46 -5.57 2.97 3.13
N GLN A 47 -6.44 3.82 2.58
CA GLN A 47 -6.38 4.22 1.17
C GLN A 47 -5.09 4.97 0.80
N ARG A 48 -4.33 5.50 1.78
CA ARG A 48 -3.02 6.14 1.50
C ARG A 48 -2.04 5.20 0.79
N TRP A 49 -2.15 3.88 0.99
CA TRP A 49 -1.32 2.90 0.28
C TRP A 49 -1.50 2.97 -1.25
N GLU A 50 -2.59 3.55 -1.74
CA GLU A 50 -2.81 3.74 -3.17
C GLU A 50 -1.77 4.66 -3.84
N ILE A 51 -1.01 5.43 -3.07
CA ILE A 51 0.12 6.19 -3.61
C ILE A 51 1.19 5.28 -4.23
N GLU A 52 1.34 4.04 -3.76
CA GLU A 52 2.27 3.08 -4.36
C GLU A 52 1.82 2.68 -5.77
N THR A 53 0.51 2.50 -5.97
CA THR A 53 -0.08 2.31 -7.30
C THR A 53 0.21 3.51 -8.19
N ALA A 54 0.07 4.74 -7.68
CA ALA A 54 0.39 5.96 -8.44
C ALA A 54 1.86 6.01 -8.90
N TYR A 55 2.80 5.64 -8.03
CA TYR A 55 4.21 5.56 -8.41
C TYR A 55 4.48 4.50 -9.47
N LEU A 56 3.83 3.34 -9.40
CA LEU A 56 3.92 2.30 -10.43
C LEU A 56 3.39 2.79 -11.78
N GLU A 57 2.26 3.52 -11.79
CA GLU A 57 1.67 4.07 -12.99
C GLU A 57 2.59 5.09 -13.67
N LEU A 58 3.11 6.05 -12.90
CA LEU A 58 4.03 7.06 -13.39
C LEU A 58 5.34 6.45 -13.92
N LYS A 59 5.97 5.58 -13.13
CA LYS A 59 7.32 5.07 -13.44
C LYS A 59 7.32 3.91 -14.43
N SER A 60 6.28 3.09 -14.43
CA SER A 60 6.26 1.85 -15.21
C SER A 60 5.19 1.87 -16.29
N THR A 61 3.97 2.29 -15.99
CA THR A 61 2.86 2.21 -16.97
C THR A 61 3.01 3.25 -18.09
N ILE A 62 3.23 4.52 -17.74
CA ILE A 62 3.41 5.59 -18.73
C ILE A 62 4.77 5.44 -19.44
N LEU A 63 5.85 5.32 -18.66
CA LEU A 63 7.20 5.27 -19.21
C LEU A 63 7.52 3.95 -19.90
N GLY A 64 6.86 2.84 -19.54
CA GLY A 64 7.15 1.52 -20.10
C GLY A 64 8.57 1.05 -19.77
N GLY A 65 9.09 1.40 -18.59
CA GLY A 65 10.46 1.08 -18.17
C GLY A 65 11.55 1.94 -18.83
N ARG A 66 11.18 2.96 -19.62
CA ARG A 66 12.14 3.91 -20.21
C ARG A 66 12.57 4.97 -19.20
N VAL A 67 13.79 5.48 -19.40
CA VAL A 67 14.33 6.63 -18.66
C VAL A 67 13.92 7.93 -19.39
N LEU A 68 13.93 9.05 -18.67
CA LEU A 68 13.79 10.39 -19.24
C LEU A 68 14.86 10.63 -20.32
N ARG A 69 14.52 11.39 -21.36
CA ARG A 69 15.38 11.58 -22.54
C ARG A 69 16.33 12.78 -22.39
N ALA A 70 15.86 13.83 -21.72
CA ALA A 70 16.62 15.05 -21.52
C ALA A 70 17.92 14.81 -20.74
N SER A 71 18.97 15.53 -21.14
CA SER A 71 20.28 15.51 -20.48
C SER A 71 20.62 16.83 -19.77
N THR A 72 19.69 17.78 -19.74
CA THR A 72 19.82 19.04 -18.99
C THR A 72 18.85 19.05 -17.80
N PRO A 73 19.20 19.70 -16.67
CA PRO A 73 18.30 19.81 -15.51
C PRO A 73 16.92 20.41 -15.85
N GLU A 74 16.88 21.41 -16.72
CA GLU A 74 15.66 22.08 -17.16
C GLU A 74 14.79 21.15 -17.99
N GLY A 75 15.40 20.40 -18.93
CA GLY A 75 14.68 19.42 -19.76
C GLY A 75 14.16 18.25 -18.94
N ILE A 76 14.92 17.77 -17.96
CA ILE A 76 14.48 16.73 -17.02
C ILE A 76 13.26 17.23 -16.22
N THR A 77 13.32 18.47 -15.73
CA THR A 77 12.21 19.10 -15.01
C THR A 77 10.96 19.19 -15.88
N GLN A 78 11.11 19.62 -17.15
CA GLN A 78 10.02 19.67 -18.11
C GLN A 78 9.40 18.29 -18.35
N GLU A 79 10.20 17.25 -18.56
CA GLU A 79 9.69 15.89 -18.76
C GLU A 79 8.94 15.36 -17.54
N ILE A 80 9.43 15.64 -16.32
CA ILE A 80 8.73 15.28 -15.09
C ILE A 80 7.37 15.98 -15.01
N TYR A 81 7.31 17.28 -15.28
CA TYR A 81 6.04 18.00 -15.29
C TYR A 81 5.09 17.48 -16.37
N ALA A 82 5.59 17.18 -17.56
CA ALA A 82 4.77 16.58 -18.62
C ALA A 82 4.16 15.23 -18.18
N LEU A 83 4.95 14.37 -17.53
CA LEU A 83 4.46 13.10 -16.97
C LEU A 83 3.38 13.31 -15.91
N LEU A 84 3.59 14.26 -14.99
CA LEU A 84 2.63 14.57 -13.94
C LEU A 84 1.33 15.15 -14.50
N VAL A 85 1.41 16.02 -15.51
CA VAL A 85 0.23 16.58 -16.19
C VAL A 85 -0.56 15.48 -16.88
N VAL A 86 0.09 14.61 -17.67
CA VAL A 86 -0.59 13.49 -18.34
C VAL A 86 -1.24 12.55 -17.32
N TYR A 87 -0.53 12.25 -16.23
CA TYR A 87 -1.08 11.45 -15.13
C TYR A 87 -2.35 12.09 -14.54
N GLN A 88 -2.28 13.37 -14.21
CA GLN A 88 -3.39 14.08 -13.59
C GLN A 88 -4.59 14.19 -14.54
N LEU A 89 -4.36 14.45 -15.82
CA LEU A 89 -5.42 14.50 -16.83
C LEU A 89 -6.19 13.17 -16.92
N LEU A 90 -5.47 12.05 -16.96
CA LEU A 90 -6.09 10.72 -16.99
C LEU A 90 -6.85 10.43 -15.70
N ARG A 91 -6.28 10.78 -14.54
CA ARG A 91 -6.96 10.61 -13.25
C ARG A 91 -8.22 11.45 -13.13
N THR A 92 -8.20 12.69 -13.63
CA THR A 92 -9.40 13.54 -13.70
C THR A 92 -10.45 12.93 -14.63
N ALA A 93 -10.08 12.51 -15.84
CA ALA A 93 -11.02 11.85 -16.76
C ALA A 93 -11.64 10.57 -16.16
N MET A 94 -10.87 9.78 -15.42
CA MET A 94 -11.36 8.60 -14.70
C MET A 94 -12.33 8.98 -13.57
N ALA A 95 -12.02 10.02 -12.78
CA ALA A 95 -12.87 10.50 -11.71
C ALA A 95 -14.19 11.09 -12.24
N ASP A 96 -14.11 11.87 -13.31
CA ASP A 96 -15.27 12.45 -13.99
C ASP A 96 -16.17 11.34 -14.55
N ALA A 97 -15.58 10.37 -15.24
CA ALA A 97 -16.32 9.23 -15.78
C ALA A 97 -17.02 8.41 -14.69
N THR A 98 -16.33 8.08 -13.60
CA THR A 98 -16.94 7.32 -12.49
C THR A 98 -18.02 8.11 -11.76
N SER A 99 -17.90 9.44 -11.71
CA SER A 99 -18.93 10.34 -11.17
C SER A 99 -20.22 10.37 -11.99
N THR A 100 -20.19 9.99 -13.27
CA THR A 100 -21.41 9.87 -14.09
C THR A 100 -22.31 8.69 -13.70
N ARG A 101 -21.81 7.72 -12.92
CA ARG A 101 -22.55 6.52 -12.51
C ARG A 101 -22.62 6.39 -10.99
N PRO A 102 -23.77 6.65 -10.36
CA PRO A 102 -23.94 6.51 -8.91
C PRO A 102 -23.50 5.14 -8.40
N GLY A 103 -22.76 5.14 -7.28
CA GLY A 103 -22.27 3.91 -6.64
C GLY A 103 -21.05 3.27 -7.32
N THR A 104 -20.47 3.90 -8.34
CA THR A 104 -19.22 3.44 -8.95
C THR A 104 -18.03 3.91 -8.12
N ASP A 105 -17.32 2.96 -7.53
CA ASP A 105 -16.08 3.22 -6.80
C ASP A 105 -14.97 3.67 -7.78
N PRO A 106 -14.39 4.88 -7.63
CA PRO A 106 -13.35 5.39 -8.51
C PRO A 106 -12.08 4.53 -8.52
N ASP A 107 -11.82 3.75 -7.46
CA ASP A 107 -10.66 2.86 -7.40
C ASP A 107 -10.77 1.68 -8.39
N ARG A 108 -11.97 1.44 -8.93
CA ARG A 108 -12.20 0.43 -9.98
C ARG A 108 -11.83 0.94 -11.38
N ALA A 109 -11.61 2.23 -11.54
CA ALA A 109 -11.17 2.79 -12.81
C ALA A 109 -9.73 2.31 -13.11
N GLY A 110 -9.56 1.53 -14.18
CA GLY A 110 -8.25 1.01 -14.57
C GLY A 110 -7.39 2.06 -15.27
N PHE A 111 -6.27 2.47 -14.67
CA PHE A 111 -5.35 3.45 -15.26
C PHE A 111 -4.76 2.98 -16.61
N SER A 112 -4.41 1.70 -16.74
CA SER A 112 -3.89 1.15 -18.01
C SER A 112 -4.91 1.27 -19.15
N ILE A 113 -6.20 1.10 -18.86
CA ILE A 113 -7.28 1.25 -19.85
C ILE A 113 -7.39 2.72 -20.26
N ALA A 114 -7.39 3.65 -19.30
CA ALA A 114 -7.43 5.08 -19.60
C ALA A 114 -6.22 5.51 -20.44
N TRP A 115 -5.02 5.05 -20.08
CA TRP A 115 -3.77 5.32 -20.81
C TRP A 115 -3.80 4.78 -22.24
N GLN A 116 -4.25 3.55 -22.44
CA GLN A 116 -4.38 2.95 -23.78
C GLN A 116 -5.41 3.71 -24.62
N ALA A 117 -6.60 3.98 -24.07
CA ALA A 117 -7.64 4.74 -24.77
C ALA A 117 -7.14 6.13 -25.19
N ALA A 118 -6.41 6.84 -24.33
CA ALA A 118 -5.84 8.15 -24.65
C ALA A 118 -4.78 8.06 -25.76
N ARG A 119 -3.92 7.03 -25.73
CA ARG A 119 -2.94 6.79 -26.80
C ARG A 119 -3.62 6.48 -28.13
N ASP A 120 -4.65 5.64 -28.11
CA ASP A 120 -5.38 5.26 -29.32
C ASP A 120 -6.09 6.47 -29.92
N GLN A 121 -6.66 7.36 -29.10
CA GLN A 121 -7.26 8.60 -29.59
C GLN A 121 -6.26 9.48 -30.33
N LEU A 122 -5.02 9.58 -29.82
CA LEU A 122 -3.94 10.33 -30.46
C LEU A 122 -3.47 9.66 -31.77
N ILE A 123 -3.26 8.34 -31.75
CA ILE A 123 -2.80 7.56 -32.91
C ILE A 123 -3.82 7.61 -34.04
N LEU A 124 -5.11 7.46 -33.71
CA LEU A 124 -6.20 7.45 -34.67
C LEU A 124 -6.68 8.85 -35.06
N ALA A 125 -6.06 9.91 -34.53
CA ALA A 125 -6.44 11.30 -34.77
C ALA A 125 -7.94 11.58 -34.49
N THR A 126 -8.54 10.85 -33.54
CA THR A 126 -9.98 10.98 -33.24
C THR A 126 -10.26 12.28 -32.49
N GLY A 127 -11.36 12.95 -32.84
CA GLY A 127 -11.79 14.18 -32.13
C GLY A 127 -10.94 15.42 -32.43
N ILE A 128 -10.05 15.36 -33.44
CA ILE A 128 -9.24 16.51 -33.89
C ILE A 128 -10.07 17.55 -34.67
N MET A 129 -11.24 17.16 -35.17
CA MET A 129 -12.14 18.08 -35.86
C MET A 129 -12.93 18.96 -34.87
N THR A 130 -12.95 20.26 -35.14
CA THR A 130 -13.74 21.27 -34.45
C THR A 130 -15.23 20.92 -34.56
N GLY A 131 -15.89 20.68 -33.42
CA GLY A 131 -17.32 20.34 -33.34
C GLY A 131 -17.65 19.10 -32.52
N THR A 132 -16.64 18.36 -32.04
CA THR A 132 -16.88 17.21 -31.16
C THR A 132 -17.34 17.70 -29.79
N VAL A 133 -18.62 17.50 -29.46
CA VAL A 133 -19.12 17.68 -28.09
C VAL A 133 -18.56 16.54 -27.25
N ILE A 134 -17.69 16.87 -26.29
CA ILE A 134 -17.14 15.91 -25.33
C ILE A 134 -18.08 15.92 -24.13
N ASP A 135 -18.78 14.81 -23.90
CA ASP A 135 -19.52 14.58 -22.67
C ASP A 135 -18.54 14.38 -21.49
N LEU A 136 -19.02 14.51 -20.25
CA LEU A 136 -18.15 14.44 -19.06
C LEU A 136 -17.33 13.14 -18.98
N ALA A 137 -17.85 12.03 -19.52
CA ALA A 137 -17.09 10.78 -19.61
C ALA A 137 -16.10 10.78 -20.79
N GLY A 138 -16.46 11.34 -21.94
CA GLY A 138 -15.66 11.28 -23.15
C GLY A 138 -15.40 9.86 -23.64
N THR A 139 -14.51 9.70 -24.62
CA THR A 139 -14.11 8.37 -25.11
C THR A 139 -13.32 7.58 -24.06
N ILE A 140 -12.36 8.24 -23.39
CA ILE A 140 -11.53 7.61 -22.35
C ILE A 140 -12.40 7.07 -21.22
N GLY A 141 -13.33 7.88 -20.69
CA GLY A 141 -14.23 7.47 -19.62
C GLY A 141 -15.16 6.34 -20.03
N ARG A 142 -15.68 6.34 -21.27
CA ARG A 142 -16.49 5.22 -21.78
C ARG A 142 -15.71 3.90 -21.79
N HIS A 143 -14.45 3.90 -22.22
CA HIS A 143 -13.61 2.70 -22.16
C HIS A 143 -13.34 2.26 -20.71
N VAL A 144 -13.07 3.19 -19.81
CA VAL A 144 -12.88 2.90 -18.38
C VAL A 144 -14.15 2.28 -17.77
N LEU A 145 -15.32 2.88 -18.05
CA LEU A 145 -16.62 2.46 -17.54
C LEU A 145 -17.09 1.12 -18.13
N ALA A 146 -16.63 0.75 -19.32
CA ALA A 146 -16.89 -0.56 -19.93
C ALA A 146 -16.00 -1.66 -19.34
N SER A 147 -14.83 -1.30 -18.80
CA SER A 147 -13.78 -2.23 -18.33
C SER A 147 -13.40 -1.99 -16.87
N LEU A 148 -14.39 -1.75 -16.01
CA LEU A 148 -14.15 -1.54 -14.58
C LEU A 148 -13.49 -2.76 -13.95
N LEU A 149 -12.42 -2.53 -13.19
CA LEU A 149 -11.74 -3.57 -12.44
C LEU A 149 -12.68 -4.18 -11.39
N PRO A 150 -12.47 -5.45 -10.99
CA PRO A 150 -13.19 -6.05 -9.88
C PRO A 150 -12.95 -5.25 -8.59
N GLN A 151 -13.85 -5.38 -7.61
CA GLN A 151 -13.67 -4.73 -6.31
C GLN A 151 -12.29 -5.07 -5.75
N ARG A 152 -11.55 -4.03 -5.36
CA ARG A 152 -10.15 -4.18 -4.95
C ARG A 152 -10.07 -5.05 -3.70
N ARG A 153 -9.18 -6.05 -3.74
CA ARG A 153 -8.97 -6.98 -2.63
C ARG A 153 -8.14 -6.29 -1.55
N LEU A 154 -8.43 -6.60 -0.30
CA LEU A 154 -7.61 -6.15 0.82
C LEU A 154 -6.20 -6.75 0.69
N HIS A 155 -5.18 -5.91 0.53
CA HIS A 155 -3.79 -6.35 0.50
C HIS A 155 -3.28 -6.42 1.94
N VAL A 156 -3.01 -7.63 2.43
CA VAL A 156 -2.41 -7.86 3.75
C VAL A 156 -1.10 -8.61 3.54
N SER A 157 0.00 -7.87 3.65
CA SER A 157 1.34 -8.47 3.74
C SER A 157 1.84 -8.29 5.18
N PRO A 158 2.35 -9.36 5.84
CA PRO A 158 2.94 -9.21 7.16
C PRO A 158 4.07 -8.17 7.10
N ARG A 159 4.05 -7.21 8.02
CA ARG A 159 5.06 -6.15 8.04
C ARG A 159 6.40 -6.76 8.42
N ILE A 160 7.34 -6.77 7.48
CA ILE A 160 8.71 -7.21 7.71
C ILE A 160 9.59 -5.97 7.90
N VAL A 161 10.40 -5.96 8.96
CA VAL A 161 11.39 -4.91 9.18
C VAL A 161 12.46 -5.02 8.10
N LYS A 162 12.57 -3.99 7.24
CA LYS A 162 13.64 -3.91 6.24
C LYS A 162 14.99 -3.88 6.97
N ARG A 163 15.80 -4.93 6.79
CA ARG A 163 17.17 -4.99 7.31
C ARG A 163 18.12 -4.50 6.22
N ALA A 164 18.70 -3.31 6.41
CA ALA A 164 19.56 -2.67 5.40
C ALA A 164 20.88 -3.42 5.18
N ILE A 165 21.42 -4.10 6.20
CA ILE A 165 22.69 -4.83 6.14
C ILE A 165 22.50 -6.18 6.85
N SER A 166 22.19 -7.22 6.10
CA SER A 166 22.21 -8.60 6.60
C SER A 166 22.69 -9.53 5.50
N LYS A 167 23.76 -10.28 5.78
CA LYS A 167 24.27 -11.35 4.90
C LYS A 167 23.31 -12.55 4.86
N TYR A 168 22.38 -12.63 5.81
CA TYR A 168 21.35 -13.66 5.90
C TYR A 168 20.04 -13.17 5.25
N GLN A 169 19.33 -14.08 4.57
CA GLN A 169 18.04 -13.77 3.98
C GLN A 169 17.08 -13.26 5.06
N ALA A 170 16.57 -12.03 4.90
CA ALA A 170 15.56 -11.45 5.78
C ALA A 170 14.19 -12.14 5.62
N ARG A 171 14.00 -12.85 4.50
CA ARG A 171 12.87 -13.73 4.22
C ARG A 171 13.37 -15.16 4.40
N GLY A 172 12.71 -15.97 5.23
CA GLY A 172 13.01 -17.41 5.28
C GLY A 172 12.78 -18.08 3.91
N PRO A 173 13.32 -19.29 3.68
CA PRO A 173 13.21 -19.99 2.39
C PRO A 173 11.76 -20.31 2.00
N HIS A 174 10.82 -20.27 2.96
CA HIS A 174 9.39 -20.44 2.73
C HIS A 174 8.68 -19.09 2.89
N ILE A 175 8.68 -18.30 1.82
CA ILE A 175 7.79 -17.13 1.72
C ILE A 175 6.44 -17.66 1.28
N ASP A 176 5.45 -17.55 2.15
CA ASP A 176 4.07 -17.77 1.76
C ASP A 176 3.62 -16.61 0.85
N SER A 177 3.54 -16.88 -0.45
CA SER A 177 2.99 -15.95 -1.46
C SER A 177 1.49 -16.13 -1.66
N THR A 178 0.84 -16.97 -0.85
CA THR A 178 -0.58 -17.26 -0.96
C THR A 178 -1.39 -16.01 -0.63
N SER A 179 -2.26 -15.63 -1.56
CA SER A 179 -3.20 -14.53 -1.34
C SER A 179 -4.42 -15.03 -0.59
N TYR A 180 -4.63 -14.53 0.63
CA TYR A 180 -5.79 -14.89 1.46
C TYR A 180 -6.90 -13.85 1.34
N LYS A 181 -8.17 -14.29 1.44
CA LYS A 181 -9.26 -13.37 1.75
C LYS A 181 -9.10 -12.90 3.19
N ALA A 182 -9.13 -11.59 3.38
CA ALA A 182 -8.87 -10.94 4.65
C ALA A 182 -10.02 -9.98 4.98
N THR A 183 -10.45 -9.99 6.24
CA THR A 183 -11.49 -9.10 6.78
C THR A 183 -10.84 -8.23 7.86
N THR A 184 -10.94 -6.91 7.70
CA THR A 184 -10.46 -5.96 8.71
C THR A 184 -11.63 -5.51 9.58
N SER A 185 -11.48 -5.61 10.90
CA SER A 185 -12.36 -4.96 11.86
C SER A 185 -11.60 -3.88 12.61
N ILE A 186 -12.25 -2.75 12.85
CA ILE A 186 -11.69 -1.60 13.56
C ILE A 186 -12.53 -1.37 14.81
N ASP A 187 -11.93 -1.64 15.97
CA ASP A 187 -12.56 -1.41 17.26
C ASP A 187 -11.97 -0.12 17.87
N ILE A 188 -12.75 0.95 17.89
CA ILE A 188 -12.33 2.22 18.48
C ILE A 188 -12.39 2.07 20.01
N LEU A 189 -11.26 2.24 20.69
CA LEU A 189 -11.22 2.23 22.14
C LEU A 189 -11.69 3.58 22.67
N THR A 190 -13.00 3.81 22.67
CA THR A 190 -13.59 4.92 23.41
C THR A 190 -13.55 4.60 24.89
N ARG A 191 -12.66 5.30 25.60
CA ARG A 191 -12.49 5.28 27.06
C ARG A 191 -11.78 4.03 27.60
N ARG A 192 -10.50 4.21 27.91
CA ARG A 192 -9.88 3.55 29.06
C ARG A 192 -9.14 4.62 29.85
N PRO A 193 -9.47 4.91 31.13
CA PRO A 193 -8.57 5.68 31.95
C PRO A 193 -7.24 4.93 31.97
N LEU A 194 -6.16 5.61 31.61
CA LEU A 194 -4.83 5.07 31.77
C LEU A 194 -4.62 4.86 33.28
N THR A 195 -4.92 3.67 33.80
CA THR A 195 -4.23 3.24 35.01
C THR A 195 -2.77 3.09 34.60
N ALA A 196 -1.95 4.02 35.07
CA ALA A 196 -0.52 4.00 34.85
C ALA A 196 -0.01 2.61 35.28
N ARG A 197 0.56 1.88 34.32
CA ARG A 197 1.38 0.71 34.66
C ARG A 197 2.53 1.25 35.50
N PRO A 198 2.84 0.71 36.70
CA PRO A 198 3.98 1.20 37.45
C PRO A 198 5.22 1.04 36.58
N ARG A 199 5.99 2.12 36.44
CA ARG A 199 7.33 2.08 35.83
C ARG A 199 8.11 1.00 36.59
N ARG A 200 8.48 -0.09 35.92
CA ARG A 200 9.58 -0.92 36.41
C ARG A 200 10.81 0.00 36.42
N LYS A 201 11.29 0.33 37.61
CA LYS A 201 12.61 0.95 37.79
C LYS A 201 13.64 0.02 37.15
N LEU A 202 14.63 0.60 36.49
CA LEU A 202 15.76 -0.08 35.86
C LEU A 202 16.82 -0.48 36.90
N ASP A 203 16.46 -0.63 38.18
CA ASP A 203 17.42 -0.78 39.28
C ASP A 203 17.49 -2.20 39.86
N ASP A 204 16.63 -3.13 39.44
CA ASP A 204 16.64 -4.53 39.94
C ASP A 204 17.39 -5.50 38.99
N LEU A 205 18.57 -5.10 38.52
CA LEU A 205 19.54 -5.99 37.87
C LEU A 205 20.79 -6.15 38.76
N ALA A 206 20.60 -6.60 39.99
CA ALA A 206 21.67 -7.22 40.75
C ALA A 206 21.11 -8.29 41.68
N THR A 207 21.71 -9.47 41.59
CA THR A 207 21.54 -10.63 42.49
C THR A 207 20.46 -11.65 42.09
N SER A 208 20.84 -12.68 41.34
CA SER A 208 20.75 -14.12 41.74
C SER A 208 21.10 -15.04 40.55
N PRO A 209 21.78 -16.20 40.76
CA PRO A 209 22.67 -16.80 39.78
C PRO A 209 21.97 -17.69 38.74
N ARG A 210 22.50 -17.67 37.51
CA ARG A 210 22.08 -18.55 36.41
C ARG A 210 22.48 -20.01 36.69
N ALA A 211 21.51 -20.87 36.98
CA ALA A 211 21.64 -22.31 36.75
C ALA A 211 21.57 -22.58 35.23
N ARG A 212 22.61 -23.23 34.68
CA ARG A 212 22.63 -23.72 33.30
C ARG A 212 21.92 -25.09 33.25
N PRO A 213 21.01 -25.36 32.31
CA PRO A 213 20.63 -26.73 32.01
C PRO A 213 21.74 -27.41 31.19
N SER A 214 22.03 -28.64 31.58
CA SER A 214 23.10 -29.53 31.14
C SER A 214 23.08 -29.82 29.64
N CYS A 215 24.28 -29.83 29.06
CA CYS A 215 24.59 -30.42 27.77
C CYS A 215 24.36 -31.94 27.84
N CYS A 216 23.39 -32.46 27.09
CA CYS A 216 23.36 -33.89 26.76
C CYS A 216 23.84 -34.09 25.33
N ASP A 217 24.84 -34.97 25.29
CA ASP A 217 25.63 -35.48 24.19
C ASP A 217 24.78 -36.18 23.11
N ARG A 218 25.09 -35.91 21.83
CA ARG A 218 25.07 -36.94 20.78
C ARG A 218 25.87 -36.51 19.56
N ARG A 219 27.16 -36.87 19.58
CA ARG A 219 27.93 -37.10 18.35
C ARG A 219 27.40 -38.33 17.59
N SER A 220 27.52 -38.24 16.27
CA SER A 220 27.71 -39.31 15.27
C SER A 220 26.49 -40.12 14.80
N ARG A 221 26.11 -39.96 13.53
CA ARG A 221 26.57 -40.79 12.40
C ARG A 221 26.11 -40.19 11.06
N ARG A 222 27.06 -40.04 10.12
CA ARG A 222 26.84 -39.79 8.69
C ARG A 222 26.37 -41.08 8.00
N PRO A 223 25.75 -40.97 6.81
CA PRO A 223 26.45 -41.26 5.55
C PRO A 223 26.32 -40.05 4.61
N GLY A 224 27.28 -39.67 3.76
CA GLY A 224 27.96 -40.47 2.74
C GLY A 224 27.46 -39.96 1.37
N HIS A 225 28.39 -39.45 0.54
CA HIS A 225 28.21 -38.93 -0.83
C HIS A 225 27.62 -37.51 -0.95
N GLY A 226 28.04 -36.63 -1.87
CA GLY A 226 28.98 -36.76 -2.97
C GLY A 226 29.41 -35.36 -3.42
N ARG A 227 30.69 -35.27 -3.77
CA ARG A 227 31.40 -34.14 -4.35
C ARG A 227 30.78 -33.77 -5.70
N LEU A 228 30.42 -32.51 -5.95
CA LEU A 228 30.32 -31.95 -7.32
C LEU A 228 30.67 -30.46 -7.35
N ARG A 229 31.63 -30.17 -8.23
CA ARG A 229 32.13 -28.85 -8.69
C ARG A 229 31.05 -28.08 -9.44
N ARG A 230 31.22 -26.75 -9.51
CA ARG A 230 31.25 -25.87 -10.72
C ARG A 230 31.22 -24.41 -10.23
N SER A 231 32.27 -23.60 -10.47
CA SER A 231 32.65 -22.89 -11.71
C SER A 231 31.65 -21.81 -12.08
N TRP A 232 32.12 -20.55 -11.94
CA TRP A 232 31.67 -19.27 -12.52
C TRP A 232 30.18 -19.07 -12.79
#